data_AF-A0A1Q2HWB8-F1
#
_entry.id   AF-A0A1Q2HWB8-F1
#
_cell.length_a   1.000
_cell.length_b   1.000
_cell.length_c   1.000
_cell.angle_alpha   90.00
_cell.angle_beta   90.00
_cell.angle_gamma   90.00
#
_symmetry.space_group_name_H-M   'P 1'
#
loop_
_entity.id
_entity.type
_entity.pdbx_description
1 polymer ?
#
loop_
_entity_poly.entity_id
_entity_poly.type
_entity_poly.pdbx_seq_one_letter_code
_entity_poly.pdbx_strand_id
1 'polypeptide(L)'
;MTLILVGVGASVALGAALQRISGMGMGLIAAPILALLLGPIDGVLVVNVIAVINAALNTRSMRADIDWKKFAPIAAALILGVIPGAWVIPRVSTDALQVLIGVLLIIALSVVTLGKRKVPNVEGVVPSAIAGAVGGFMNTLSGVAGPAITVYAQAARWDQRMYAATLQPIFLVAGSLSFAGKEISGAADIGTIDPAIWVGTIAGLVVGVIVGKQLAPRVPKERARWIALSLAFLGGLTALVRGVIGLAG
;
A
#
# COMPACT_ATOMS: atom_id res chain seq x y z
N MET A 1 -7.43 -23.77 7.54
CA MET A 1 -6.07 -23.19 7.72
C MET A 1 -5.23 -23.24 6.44
N THR A 2 -5.01 -24.41 5.83
CA THR A 2 -4.13 -24.56 4.63
C THR A 2 -4.52 -23.69 3.43
N LEU A 3 -5.81 -23.59 3.10
CA LEU A 3 -6.28 -22.74 1.99
C LEU A 3 -6.02 -21.25 2.22
N ILE A 4 -6.15 -20.78 3.48
CA ILE A 4 -5.86 -19.39 3.85
C ILE A 4 -4.37 -19.12 3.69
N LEU A 5 -3.51 -20.02 4.18
CA LEU A 5 -2.05 -19.89 4.06
C LEU A 5 -1.58 -19.85 2.60
N VAL A 6 -2.12 -20.73 1.75
CA VAL A 6 -1.84 -20.72 0.31
C VAL A 6 -2.34 -19.43 -0.33
N GLY A 7 -3.55 -18.97 0.03
CA GLY A 7 -4.11 -17.71 -0.45
C GLY A 7 -3.26 -16.50 -0.07
N VAL A 8 -2.83 -16.42 1.19
CA VAL A 8 -1.94 -15.36 1.70
C VAL A 8 -0.62 -15.36 0.94
N GLY A 9 0.06 -16.50 0.89
CA GLY A 9 1.35 -16.63 0.21
C GLY A 9 1.26 -16.29 -1.28
N ALA A 10 0.23 -16.77 -1.98
CA ALA A 10 -0.02 -16.47 -3.39
C ALA A 10 -0.30 -14.97 -3.61
N SER A 11 -1.09 -14.34 -2.74
CA SER A 11 -1.42 -12.92 -2.82
C SER A 11 -0.18 -12.05 -2.65
N VAL A 12 0.66 -12.37 -1.66
CA VAL A 12 1.92 -11.66 -1.42
C VAL A 12 2.91 -11.89 -2.56
N ALA A 13 3.00 -13.12 -3.09
CA ALA A 13 3.84 -13.44 -4.23
C ALA A 13 3.42 -12.65 -5.48
N LEU A 14 2.12 -12.62 -5.78
CA LEU A 14 1.56 -11.87 -6.89
C LEU A 14 1.81 -10.36 -6.72
N GLY A 15 1.57 -9.82 -5.52
CA GLY A 15 1.81 -8.42 -5.21
C GLY A 15 3.28 -8.01 -5.37
N ALA A 16 4.21 -8.82 -4.85
CA ALA A 16 5.64 -8.57 -4.97
C ALA A 16 6.13 -8.72 -6.43
N ALA A 17 5.64 -9.72 -7.17
CA ALA A 17 6.00 -9.92 -8.57
C ALA A 17 5.51 -8.76 -9.44
N LEU A 18 4.24 -8.38 -9.31
CA LEU A 18 3.66 -7.26 -10.05
C LEU A 18 4.28 -5.93 -9.66
N GLN A 19 4.64 -5.71 -8.39
CA GLN A 19 5.42 -4.54 -7.98
C GLN A 19 6.75 -4.48 -8.72
N ARG A 20 7.47 -5.61 -8.79
CA ARG A 20 8.79 -5.65 -9.43
C ARG A 20 8.73 -5.33 -10.92
N ILE A 21 7.64 -5.72 -11.60
CA ILE A 21 7.46 -5.51 -13.04
C ILE A 21 6.89 -4.12 -13.33
N SER A 22 5.80 -3.74 -12.65
CA SER A 22 5.05 -2.50 -12.92
C SER A 22 5.58 -1.27 -12.18
N GLY A 23 6.36 -1.46 -11.11
CA GLY A 23 6.79 -0.40 -10.20
C GLY A 23 5.70 0.09 -9.24
N MET A 24 4.49 -0.50 -9.28
CA MET A 24 3.39 -0.17 -8.39
C MET A 24 3.64 -0.77 -7.00
N GLY A 25 3.38 -0.05 -5.92
CA GLY A 25 3.61 -0.57 -4.56
C GLY A 25 2.82 -1.86 -4.29
N MET A 26 3.45 -2.87 -3.70
CA MET A 26 2.82 -4.17 -3.44
C MET A 26 1.52 -4.08 -2.63
N GLY A 27 1.43 -3.12 -1.70
CA GLY A 27 0.24 -2.93 -0.88
C GLY A 27 -1.02 -2.72 -1.71
N LEU A 28 -0.90 -2.06 -2.87
CA LEU A 28 -2.02 -1.83 -3.77
C LEU A 28 -2.70 -3.14 -4.25
N ILE A 29 -1.93 -4.23 -4.30
CA ILE A 29 -2.37 -5.52 -4.82
C ILE A 29 -2.66 -6.49 -3.67
N ALA A 30 -1.73 -6.61 -2.73
CA ALA A 30 -1.83 -7.58 -1.64
C ALA A 30 -2.88 -7.17 -0.60
N ALA A 31 -3.05 -5.87 -0.32
CA ALA A 31 -3.93 -5.41 0.74
C ALA A 31 -5.39 -5.81 0.59
N PRO A 32 -6.06 -5.58 -0.54
CA PRO A 32 -7.45 -5.98 -0.65
C PRO A 32 -7.64 -7.49 -0.51
N ILE A 33 -6.73 -8.31 -1.05
CA ILE A 33 -6.87 -9.77 -0.96
C ILE A 33 -6.63 -10.24 0.48
N LEU A 34 -5.60 -9.72 1.14
CA LEU A 34 -5.32 -10.05 2.54
C LEU A 34 -6.41 -9.55 3.48
N ALA A 35 -7.01 -8.39 3.21
CA ALA A 35 -8.17 -7.90 3.95
C ALA A 35 -9.39 -8.84 3.83
N LEU A 36 -9.58 -9.47 2.67
CA LEU A 36 -10.66 -10.45 2.47
C LEU A 36 -10.38 -11.80 3.15
N LEU A 37 -9.11 -12.20 3.26
CA LEU A 37 -8.70 -13.49 3.83
C LEU A 37 -8.51 -13.46 5.35
N LEU A 38 -7.97 -12.37 5.87
CA LEU A 38 -7.59 -12.21 7.29
C LEU A 38 -8.48 -11.21 8.03
N GLY A 39 -9.35 -10.48 7.31
CA GLY A 39 -10.06 -9.33 7.85
C GLY A 39 -9.30 -8.01 7.59
N PRO A 40 -10.00 -6.86 7.59
CA PRO A 40 -9.41 -5.59 7.14
C PRO A 40 -8.32 -5.05 8.07
N ILE A 41 -8.36 -5.37 9.36
CA ILE A 41 -7.36 -4.92 10.33
C ILE A 41 -6.07 -5.74 10.15
N ASP A 42 -6.17 -7.06 10.35
CA ASP A 42 -5.06 -8.02 10.30
C ASP A 42 -4.44 -8.10 8.91
N GLY A 43 -5.27 -8.13 7.87
CA GLY A 43 -4.80 -8.14 6.48
C GLY A 43 -3.93 -6.92 6.17
N VAL A 44 -4.34 -5.73 6.61
CA VAL A 44 -3.55 -4.51 6.42
C VAL A 44 -2.33 -4.47 7.36
N LEU A 45 -2.41 -5.04 8.56
CA LEU A 45 -1.26 -5.18 9.46
C LEU A 45 -0.14 -6.02 8.80
N VAL A 46 -0.50 -7.20 8.25
CA VAL A 46 0.42 -8.07 7.52
C VAL A 46 1.02 -7.34 6.31
N VAL A 47 0.20 -6.61 5.55
CA VAL A 47 0.67 -5.79 4.42
C VAL A 47 1.68 -4.73 4.85
N ASN A 48 1.46 -4.07 5.98
CA ASN A 48 2.39 -3.05 6.45
C ASN A 48 3.75 -3.65 6.79
N VAL A 49 3.80 -4.77 7.52
CA VAL A 49 5.05 -5.45 7.87
C VAL A 49 5.83 -5.86 6.63
N ILE A 50 5.15 -6.44 5.65
CA ILE A 50 5.80 -7.02 4.47
C ILE A 50 6.22 -5.92 3.49
N ALA A 51 5.44 -4.83 3.44
CA ALA A 51 5.80 -3.63 2.71
C ALA A 51 7.05 -3.00 3.31
N VAL A 52 7.20 -2.97 4.64
CA VAL A 52 8.42 -2.48 5.31
C VAL A 52 9.63 -3.31 4.91
N ILE A 53 9.54 -4.64 4.98
CA ILE A 53 10.64 -5.54 4.61
C ILE A 53 11.05 -5.32 3.16
N ASN A 54 10.08 -5.34 2.23
CA ASN A 54 10.36 -5.14 0.82
C ASN A 54 10.89 -3.73 0.52
N ALA A 55 10.31 -2.70 1.14
CA ALA A 55 10.74 -1.32 0.99
C ALA A 55 12.16 -1.11 1.54
N ALA A 56 12.56 -1.78 2.62
CA ALA A 56 13.93 -1.71 3.14
C ALA A 56 14.95 -2.27 2.15
N LEU A 57 14.65 -3.43 1.55
CA LEU A 57 15.49 -4.04 0.53
C LEU A 57 15.62 -3.14 -0.71
N ASN A 58 14.50 -2.59 -1.19
CA ASN A 58 14.51 -1.71 -2.37
C ASN A 58 15.15 -0.34 -2.07
N THR A 59 14.95 0.22 -0.87
CA THR A 59 15.61 1.47 -0.44
C THR A 59 17.13 1.30 -0.47
N ARG A 60 17.64 0.19 0.08
CA ARG A 60 19.07 -0.12 0.03
C ARG A 60 19.57 -0.30 -1.41
N SER A 61 18.81 -1.02 -2.24
CA SER A 61 19.18 -1.29 -3.64
C SER A 61 19.15 -0.04 -4.53
N MET A 62 18.25 0.90 -4.26
CA MET A 62 18.00 2.08 -5.10
C MET A 62 18.58 3.36 -4.50
N ARG A 63 19.36 3.27 -3.43
CA ARG A 63 19.82 4.41 -2.61
C ARG A 63 20.49 5.56 -3.39
N ALA A 64 21.12 5.25 -4.52
CA ALA A 64 21.80 6.23 -5.36
C ALA A 64 20.83 7.15 -6.12
N ASP A 65 19.62 6.67 -6.38
CA ASP A 65 18.58 7.38 -7.14
C ASP A 65 17.55 8.07 -6.23
N ILE A 66 17.70 7.97 -4.89
CA ILE A 66 16.77 8.55 -3.91
C ILE A 66 17.02 10.05 -3.77
N ASP A 67 15.96 10.85 -3.91
CA ASP A 67 15.98 12.27 -3.56
C ASP A 67 15.52 12.48 -2.11
N TRP A 68 16.49 12.59 -1.21
CA TRP A 68 16.24 12.77 0.23
C TRP A 68 15.55 14.10 0.57
N LYS A 69 15.71 15.13 -0.26
CA LYS A 69 15.05 16.44 -0.05
C LYS A 69 13.56 16.35 -0.32
N LYS A 70 13.16 15.55 -1.33
CA LYS A 70 11.76 15.26 -1.65
C LYS A 70 11.14 14.26 -0.68
N PHE A 71 11.92 13.29 -0.21
CA PHE A 71 11.51 12.32 0.81
C PHE A 71 11.12 12.98 2.14
N ALA A 72 11.98 13.83 2.69
CA ALA A 72 11.86 14.34 4.06
C ALA A 72 10.50 14.99 4.41
N PRO A 73 9.96 15.95 3.64
CA PRO A 73 8.69 16.60 4.00
C PRO A 73 7.50 15.63 3.91
N ILE A 74 7.51 14.70 2.95
CA ILE A 74 6.48 13.66 2.84
C ILE A 74 6.56 12.73 4.05
N ALA A 75 7.77 12.26 4.38
CA ALA A 75 8.00 11.31 5.46
C ALA A 75 7.62 11.90 6.83
N ALA A 76 7.96 13.17 7.08
CA ALA A 76 7.55 13.86 8.29
C ALA A 76 6.02 14.00 8.39
N ALA A 77 5.36 14.32 7.29
CA ALA A 77 3.91 14.50 7.27
C ALA A 77 3.13 13.18 7.33
N LEU A 78 3.73 12.01 7.05
CA LEU A 78 3.08 10.71 7.22
C LEU A 78 2.51 10.55 8.64
N ILE A 79 3.25 11.02 9.66
CA ILE A 79 2.84 10.94 11.07
C ILE A 79 1.47 11.61 11.27
N LEU A 80 1.24 12.76 10.62
CA LEU A 80 -0.01 13.52 10.72
C LEU A 80 -1.21 12.73 10.16
N GLY A 81 -0.97 11.83 9.21
CA GLY A 81 -1.99 10.92 8.67
C GLY A 81 -2.19 9.67 9.51
N VAL A 82 -1.10 9.13 10.06
CA VAL A 82 -1.12 7.89 10.83
C VAL A 82 -1.93 8.06 12.12
N ILE A 83 -1.79 9.19 12.81
CA ILE A 83 -2.50 9.48 14.07
C ILE A 83 -4.03 9.36 13.90
N PRO A 84 -4.70 10.11 13.00
CA PRO A 84 -6.14 9.96 12.81
C PRO A 84 -6.51 8.58 12.27
N GLY A 85 -5.67 7.96 11.44
CA GLY A 85 -5.91 6.60 10.93
C GLY A 85 -6.00 5.57 12.05
N ALA A 86 -5.00 5.54 12.93
CA ALA A 86 -4.94 4.62 14.07
C ALA A 86 -6.03 4.92 15.10
N TRP A 87 -6.42 6.19 15.24
CA TRP A 87 -7.52 6.60 16.12
C TRP A 87 -8.90 6.16 15.62
N VAL A 88 -9.16 6.18 14.31
CA VAL A 88 -10.45 5.80 13.72
C VAL A 88 -10.68 4.29 13.78
N ILE A 89 -9.67 3.45 13.51
CA ILE A 89 -9.83 1.99 13.40
C ILE A 89 -10.60 1.35 14.58
N PRO A 90 -10.25 1.59 15.86
CA PRO A 90 -10.93 0.94 16.98
C PRO A 90 -12.30 1.55 17.30
N ARG A 91 -12.72 2.62 16.61
CA ARG A 91 -13.96 3.39 16.90
C ARG A 91 -15.06 3.18 15.88
N VAL A 92 -14.78 2.47 14.79
CA VAL A 92 -15.74 2.20 13.71
C VAL A 92 -15.94 0.70 13.57
N SER A 93 -17.11 0.29 13.08
CA SER A 93 -17.35 -1.11 12.77
C SER A 93 -16.44 -1.59 11.65
N THR A 94 -16.21 -2.91 11.61
CA THR A 94 -15.46 -3.56 10.53
C THR A 94 -16.05 -3.25 9.16
N ASP A 95 -17.38 -3.18 9.05
CA ASP A 95 -18.08 -2.88 7.80
C ASP A 95 -17.86 -1.42 7.36
N ALA A 96 -17.95 -0.46 8.30
CA ALA A 96 -17.64 0.94 8.01
C ALA A 96 -16.18 1.12 7.59
N LEU A 97 -15.24 0.37 8.20
CA LEU A 97 -13.84 0.38 7.81
C LEU A 97 -13.64 -0.17 6.39
N GLN A 98 -14.35 -1.24 6.01
CA GLN A 98 -14.32 -1.78 4.66
C GLN A 98 -14.86 -0.79 3.62
N VAL A 99 -15.96 -0.07 3.93
CA VAL A 99 -16.47 1.02 3.08
C VAL A 99 -15.40 2.10 2.90
N LEU A 100 -14.79 2.57 3.99
CA LEU A 100 -13.79 3.62 3.97
C LEU A 100 -12.56 3.20 3.13
N ILE A 101 -12.04 1.99 3.33
CA ILE A 101 -10.94 1.43 2.53
C ILE A 101 -11.32 1.36 1.06
N GLY A 102 -12.51 0.83 0.73
CA GLY A 102 -12.97 0.69 -0.65
C GLY A 102 -13.09 2.04 -1.37
N VAL A 103 -13.69 3.04 -0.72
CA VAL A 103 -13.79 4.42 -1.24
C VAL A 103 -12.40 5.01 -1.47
N LEU A 104 -11.50 4.93 -0.48
CA LEU A 104 -10.14 5.47 -0.59
C LEU A 104 -9.39 4.81 -1.75
N LEU A 105 -9.49 3.49 -1.92
CA LEU A 105 -8.87 2.75 -3.01
C LEU A 105 -9.44 3.16 -4.38
N ILE A 106 -10.76 3.28 -4.51
CA ILE A 106 -11.39 3.69 -5.78
C ILE A 106 -10.98 5.13 -6.15
N ILE A 107 -10.96 6.05 -5.20
CA ILE A 107 -10.49 7.43 -5.41
C ILE A 107 -9.03 7.40 -5.86
N ALA A 108 -8.17 6.71 -5.11
CA ALA A 108 -6.76 6.54 -5.42
C ALA A 108 -6.53 6.03 -6.86
N LEU A 109 -7.23 4.95 -7.23
CA LEU A 109 -7.10 4.33 -8.54
C LEU A 109 -7.61 5.24 -9.65
N SER A 110 -8.73 5.94 -9.41
CA SER A 110 -9.28 6.93 -10.34
C SER A 110 -8.26 8.04 -10.61
N VAL A 111 -7.59 8.54 -9.57
CA VAL A 111 -6.56 9.58 -9.76
C VAL A 111 -5.33 9.02 -10.50
N VAL A 112 -4.84 7.83 -10.14
CA VAL A 112 -3.66 7.22 -10.79
C VAL A 112 -3.91 6.87 -12.27
N THR A 113 -5.15 6.56 -12.64
CA THR A 113 -5.55 6.18 -14.02
C THR A 113 -5.93 7.39 -14.87
N LEU A 114 -6.75 8.31 -14.35
CA LEU A 114 -7.34 9.43 -15.09
C LEU A 114 -6.56 10.75 -14.92
N GLY A 115 -5.79 10.90 -13.84
CA GLY A 115 -5.15 12.16 -13.45
C GLY A 115 -4.02 12.64 -14.37
N LYS A 116 -3.55 11.82 -15.31
CA LYS A 116 -2.35 12.12 -16.11
C LYS A 116 -2.46 13.30 -17.08
N ARG A 117 -3.65 13.87 -17.34
CA ARG A 117 -3.84 14.85 -18.43
C ARG A 117 -4.31 16.25 -18.02
N LYS A 118 -4.62 16.53 -16.75
CA LYS A 118 -5.22 17.82 -16.35
C LYS A 118 -4.72 18.43 -15.02
N VAL A 119 -3.67 17.89 -14.40
CA VAL A 119 -3.20 18.39 -13.10
C VAL A 119 -2.27 19.60 -13.30
N PRO A 120 -2.55 20.76 -12.67
CA PRO A 120 -1.65 21.91 -12.70
C PRO A 120 -0.26 21.55 -12.16
N ASN A 121 0.78 22.26 -12.60
CA ASN A 121 2.11 22.09 -12.02
C ASN A 121 2.09 22.59 -10.58
N VAL A 122 2.27 21.69 -9.62
CA VAL A 122 2.24 21.99 -8.18
C VAL A 122 3.46 21.35 -7.53
N GLU A 123 4.31 22.18 -6.92
CA GLU A 123 5.52 21.75 -6.23
C GLU A 123 5.67 22.49 -4.89
N GLY A 124 6.48 21.96 -3.98
CA GLY A 124 6.80 22.59 -2.70
C GLY A 124 6.42 21.77 -1.47
N VAL A 125 6.79 22.31 -0.31
CA VAL A 125 6.67 21.65 1.00
C VAL A 125 5.21 21.41 1.39
N VAL A 126 4.32 22.38 1.20
CA VAL A 126 2.92 22.22 1.60
C VAL A 126 2.20 21.12 0.81
N PRO A 127 2.22 21.10 -0.54
CA PRO A 127 1.60 20.01 -1.29
C PRO A 127 2.23 18.63 -1.01
N SER A 128 3.55 18.57 -0.80
CA SER A 128 4.22 17.32 -0.41
C SER A 128 3.79 16.84 0.98
N ALA A 129 3.63 17.75 1.95
CA ALA A 129 3.15 17.43 3.28
C ALA A 129 1.69 16.94 3.26
N ILE A 130 0.83 17.58 2.45
CA ILE A 130 -0.55 17.11 2.26
C ILE A 130 -0.56 15.68 1.69
N ALA A 131 0.27 15.42 0.67
CA ALA A 131 0.39 14.08 0.10
C ALA A 131 0.92 13.06 1.11
N GLY A 132 1.85 13.46 1.97
CA GLY A 132 2.35 12.66 3.09
C GLY A 132 1.26 12.36 4.11
N ALA A 133 0.51 13.36 4.59
CA ALA A 133 -0.57 13.15 5.55
C ALA A 133 -1.70 12.26 4.98
N VAL A 134 -2.15 12.53 3.75
CA VAL A 134 -3.15 11.68 3.09
C VAL A 134 -2.59 10.27 2.87
N GLY A 135 -1.34 10.16 2.42
CA GLY A 135 -0.65 8.88 2.24
C GLY A 135 -0.54 8.08 3.54
N GLY A 136 -0.22 8.74 4.66
CA GLY A 136 -0.14 8.11 5.98
C GLY A 136 -1.49 7.59 6.45
N PHE A 137 -2.55 8.41 6.31
CA PHE A 137 -3.91 8.00 6.66
C PHE A 137 -4.38 6.82 5.82
N MET A 138 -4.20 6.89 4.49
CA MET A 138 -4.52 5.80 3.58
C MET A 138 -3.71 4.54 3.87
N ASN A 139 -2.43 4.67 4.20
CA ASN A 139 -1.59 3.52 4.54
C ASN A 139 -2.03 2.86 5.85
N THR A 140 -2.39 3.65 6.86
CA THR A 140 -2.88 3.09 8.11
C THR A 140 -4.19 2.33 7.90
N LEU A 141 -5.13 2.88 7.15
CA LEU A 141 -6.43 2.22 6.94
C LEU A 141 -6.36 1.05 5.96
N SER A 142 -5.64 1.20 4.84
CA SER A 142 -5.72 0.28 3.70
C SER A 142 -4.39 -0.37 3.31
N GLY A 143 -3.25 0.04 3.89
CA GLY A 143 -1.92 -0.46 3.52
C GLY A 143 -1.40 0.11 2.19
N VAL A 144 -2.00 1.21 1.72
CA VAL A 144 -1.74 1.79 0.40
C VAL A 144 -1.46 3.30 0.48
N ALA A 145 -0.22 3.69 0.75
CA ALA A 145 0.22 5.10 0.68
C ALA A 145 0.37 5.65 -0.76
N GLY A 146 0.74 4.76 -1.69
CA GLY A 146 1.29 5.12 -3.01
C GLY A 146 0.48 6.10 -3.84
N PRO A 147 -0.85 5.93 -3.99
CA PRO A 147 -1.67 6.78 -4.84
C PRO A 147 -1.62 8.26 -4.46
N ALA A 148 -1.79 8.62 -3.18
CA ALA A 148 -1.74 10.01 -2.70
C ALA A 148 -0.41 10.68 -3.06
N ILE A 149 0.70 9.99 -2.81
CA ILE A 149 2.04 10.47 -3.14
C ILE A 149 2.24 10.55 -4.65
N THR A 150 1.66 9.62 -5.40
CA THR A 150 1.73 9.59 -6.87
C THR A 150 1.01 10.77 -7.49
N VAL A 151 -0.12 11.21 -6.93
CA VAL A 151 -0.82 12.42 -7.40
C VAL A 151 0.11 13.62 -7.33
N TYR A 152 0.73 13.81 -6.17
CA TYR A 152 1.65 14.91 -5.96
C TYR A 152 2.90 14.79 -6.84
N ALA A 153 3.53 13.62 -6.92
CA ALA A 153 4.72 13.42 -7.74
C ALA A 153 4.44 13.67 -9.24
N GLN A 154 3.24 13.34 -9.73
CA GLN A 154 2.81 13.67 -11.09
C GLN A 154 2.60 15.19 -11.26
N ALA A 155 1.93 15.84 -10.29
CA ALA A 155 1.72 17.29 -10.29
C ALA A 155 3.05 18.06 -10.25
N ALA A 156 4.02 17.56 -9.50
CA ALA A 156 5.36 18.11 -9.35
C ALA A 156 6.34 17.62 -10.44
N ARG A 157 5.85 16.86 -11.43
CA ARG A 157 6.62 16.37 -12.61
C ARG A 157 7.92 15.65 -12.24
N TRP A 158 7.88 14.82 -11.19
CA TRP A 158 9.06 14.05 -10.78
C TRP A 158 9.53 13.12 -11.90
N ASP A 159 10.86 13.04 -12.06
CA ASP A 159 11.47 12.02 -12.90
C ASP A 159 11.07 10.61 -12.43
N GLN A 160 10.77 9.73 -13.37
CA GLN A 160 10.21 8.40 -13.08
C GLN A 160 11.18 7.51 -12.28
N ARG A 161 12.50 7.59 -12.56
CA ARG A 161 13.50 6.76 -11.89
C ARG A 161 13.70 7.24 -10.45
N MET A 162 13.86 8.54 -10.26
CA MET A 162 13.96 9.15 -8.94
C MET A 162 12.68 8.94 -8.13
N TYR A 163 11.50 9.09 -8.73
CA TYR A 163 10.21 8.85 -8.07
C TYR A 163 10.10 7.41 -7.57
N ALA A 164 10.40 6.42 -8.42
CA ALA A 164 10.33 5.02 -8.04
C ALA A 164 11.30 4.66 -6.90
N ALA A 165 12.50 5.25 -6.91
CA ALA A 165 13.49 5.10 -5.84
C ALA A 165 13.05 5.79 -4.53
N THR A 166 12.57 7.03 -4.62
CA THR A 166 12.19 7.87 -3.48
C THR A 166 10.93 7.35 -2.78
N LEU A 167 10.03 6.67 -3.48
CA LEU A 167 8.89 6.01 -2.85
C LEU A 167 9.29 4.88 -1.90
N GLN A 168 10.42 4.21 -2.10
CA GLN A 168 10.82 3.06 -1.26
C GLN A 168 11.02 3.47 0.21
N PRO A 169 11.84 4.47 0.56
CA PRO A 169 11.95 4.90 1.94
C PRO A 169 10.65 5.51 2.47
N ILE A 170 9.81 6.12 1.61
CA ILE A 170 8.49 6.61 2.04
C ILE A 170 7.58 5.45 2.48
N PHE A 171 7.53 4.35 1.71
CA PHE A 171 6.76 3.17 2.07
C PHE A 171 7.32 2.45 3.30
N LEU A 172 8.64 2.46 3.48
CA LEU A 172 9.27 1.98 4.70
C LEU A 172 8.77 2.78 5.92
N VAL A 173 8.84 4.11 5.87
CA VAL A 173 8.39 4.96 6.99
C VAL A 173 6.87 4.82 7.19
N ALA A 174 6.09 4.86 6.11
CA ALA A 174 4.63 4.75 6.17
C ALA A 174 4.19 3.42 6.78
N GLY A 175 4.76 2.30 6.32
CA GLY A 175 4.47 0.98 6.83
C GLY A 175 4.87 0.84 8.30
N SER A 176 6.06 1.30 8.68
CA SER A 176 6.54 1.24 10.07
C SER A 176 5.68 2.07 11.01
N LEU A 177 5.36 3.31 10.64
CA LEU A 177 4.49 4.18 11.44
C LEU A 177 3.06 3.64 11.52
N SER A 178 2.52 3.11 10.42
CA SER A 178 1.17 2.53 10.39
C SER A 178 1.07 1.27 11.23
N PHE A 179 2.09 0.42 11.18
CA PHE A 179 2.20 -0.77 12.04
C PHE A 179 2.27 -0.34 13.51
N ALA A 180 3.26 0.49 13.87
CA ALA A 180 3.44 0.96 15.24
C ALA A 180 2.20 1.70 15.78
N GLY A 181 1.58 2.55 14.96
CA GLY A 181 0.38 3.30 15.32
C GLY A 181 -0.77 2.38 15.69
N LYS A 182 -0.99 1.29 14.94
CA LYS A 182 -2.03 0.29 15.23
C LYS A 182 -1.75 -0.52 16.49
N GLU A 183 -0.51 -0.99 16.66
CA GLU A 183 -0.11 -1.75 17.84
C GLU A 183 -0.22 -0.89 19.11
N ILE A 184 0.32 0.33 19.08
CA ILE A 184 0.29 1.24 20.24
C ILE A 184 -1.13 1.67 20.58
N SER A 185 -2.00 1.89 19.58
CA SER A 185 -3.40 2.26 19.84
C SER A 185 -4.27 1.08 20.27
N GLY A 186 -3.74 -0.15 20.29
CA GLY A 186 -4.51 -1.38 20.50
C GLY A 186 -5.52 -1.66 19.38
N ALA A 187 -5.33 -1.05 18.20
CA ALA A 187 -6.21 -1.25 17.05
C ALA A 187 -5.88 -2.54 16.30
N ALA A 188 -4.68 -3.07 16.48
CA ALA A 188 -4.26 -4.39 16.05
C ALA A 188 -3.26 -4.96 17.07
N ASP A 189 -3.08 -6.28 17.07
CA ASP A 189 -2.09 -6.96 17.89
C ASP A 189 -1.40 -8.04 17.06
N ILE A 190 -0.12 -7.84 16.78
CA ILE A 190 0.71 -8.78 16.03
C ILE A 190 0.74 -10.17 16.64
N GLY A 191 0.58 -10.28 17.97
CA GLY A 191 0.58 -11.53 18.71
C GLY A 191 -0.66 -12.39 18.47
N THR A 192 -1.74 -11.80 17.97
CA THR A 192 -2.97 -12.55 17.61
C THR A 192 -2.89 -13.22 16.24
N ILE A 193 -1.95 -12.80 15.39
CA ILE A 193 -1.75 -13.37 14.06
C ILE A 193 -1.04 -14.72 14.16
N ASP A 194 -1.67 -15.77 13.63
CA ASP A 194 -1.09 -17.13 13.59
C ASP A 194 0.33 -17.10 12.96
N PRO A 195 1.37 -17.62 13.65
CA PRO A 195 2.73 -17.71 13.14
C PRO A 195 2.86 -18.30 11.73
N ALA A 196 1.97 -19.23 11.34
CA ALA A 196 1.96 -19.82 10.01
C ALA A 196 1.68 -18.78 8.91
N ILE A 197 0.87 -17.74 9.20
CA ILE A 197 0.59 -16.65 8.26
C ILE A 197 1.88 -15.91 7.93
N TRP A 198 2.74 -15.66 8.91
CA TRP A 198 4.04 -15.02 8.71
C TRP A 198 4.96 -15.87 7.84
N VAL A 199 4.99 -17.19 8.05
CA VAL A 199 5.77 -18.11 7.20
C VAL A 199 5.28 -18.06 5.75
N GLY A 200 3.97 -18.21 5.53
CA GLY A 200 3.39 -18.17 4.18
C GLY A 200 3.62 -16.83 3.48
N THR A 201 3.55 -15.74 4.23
CA THR A 201 3.78 -14.38 3.77
C THR A 201 5.24 -14.14 3.38
N ILE A 202 6.21 -14.54 4.21
CA ILE A 202 7.64 -14.40 3.91
C ILE A 202 8.02 -15.28 2.71
N ALA A 203 7.54 -16.52 2.67
CA ALA A 203 7.75 -17.41 1.53
C ALA A 203 7.16 -16.80 0.24
N GLY A 204 5.93 -16.29 0.31
CA GLY A 204 5.28 -15.59 -0.79
C GLY A 204 6.09 -14.39 -1.28
N LEU A 205 6.59 -13.55 -0.36
CA LEU A 205 7.43 -12.40 -0.70
C LEU A 205 8.70 -12.83 -1.45
N VAL A 206 9.43 -13.82 -0.94
CA VAL A 206 10.65 -14.33 -1.57
C VAL A 206 10.36 -14.86 -2.97
N VAL A 207 9.35 -15.71 -3.11
CA VAL A 207 8.92 -16.26 -4.41
C VAL A 207 8.53 -15.15 -5.36
N GLY A 208 7.70 -14.20 -4.92
CA GLY A 208 7.23 -13.08 -5.73
C GLY A 208 8.36 -12.17 -6.21
N VAL A 209 9.34 -11.85 -5.36
CA VAL A 209 10.52 -11.07 -5.75
C VAL A 209 11.36 -11.81 -6.79
N ILE A 210 11.61 -13.12 -6.60
CA ILE A 210 12.37 -13.95 -7.54
C ILE A 210 11.65 -14.02 -8.89
N VAL A 211 10.37 -14.41 -8.88
CA VAL A 211 9.54 -14.53 -10.08
C VAL A 211 9.42 -13.18 -10.79
N GLY A 212 9.14 -12.11 -10.04
CA GLY A 212 9.05 -10.76 -10.57
C GLY A 212 10.35 -10.31 -11.26
N LYS A 213 11.52 -10.63 -10.68
CA LYS A 213 12.83 -10.33 -11.30
C LYS A 213 13.03 -11.10 -12.60
N GLN A 214 12.61 -12.36 -12.67
CA GLN A 214 12.73 -13.20 -13.86
C GLN A 214 11.74 -12.81 -14.98
N LEU A 215 10.55 -12.32 -14.61
CA LEU A 215 9.50 -11.92 -15.55
C LEU A 215 9.64 -10.47 -16.01
N ALA A 216 10.27 -9.59 -15.24
CA ALA A 216 10.42 -8.17 -15.57
C ALA A 216 11.01 -7.89 -16.97
N PRO A 217 11.98 -8.66 -17.50
CA PRO A 217 12.45 -8.48 -18.88
C PRO A 217 11.46 -8.95 -19.96
N ARG A 218 10.49 -9.79 -19.60
CA ARG A 218 9.59 -10.49 -20.55
C ARG A 218 8.18 -9.91 -20.58
N VAL A 219 7.75 -9.26 -19.49
CA VAL A 219 6.40 -8.73 -19.34
C VAL A 219 6.41 -7.21 -19.55
N PRO A 220 5.64 -6.68 -20.51
CA PRO A 220 5.50 -5.23 -20.69
C PRO A 220 5.00 -4.56 -19.40
N LYS A 221 5.64 -3.46 -19.01
CA LYS A 221 5.32 -2.72 -17.77
C LYS A 221 3.86 -2.27 -17.75
N GLU A 222 3.34 -1.86 -18.89
CA GLU A 222 1.96 -1.41 -19.08
C GLU A 222 0.97 -2.53 -18.77
N ARG A 223 1.24 -3.77 -19.23
CA ARG A 223 0.37 -4.92 -18.96
C ARG A 223 0.36 -5.26 -17.48
N ALA A 224 1.53 -5.32 -16.84
CA ALA A 224 1.62 -5.57 -15.40
C ALA A 224 0.93 -4.47 -14.58
N ARG A 225 1.08 -3.20 -15.00
CA ARG A 225 0.38 -2.07 -14.38
C ARG A 225 -1.14 -2.21 -14.51
N TRP A 226 -1.65 -2.56 -15.68
CA TRP A 226 -3.09 -2.79 -15.88
C TRP A 226 -3.63 -3.91 -15.01
N ILE A 227 -2.93 -5.06 -14.96
CA ILE A 227 -3.30 -6.18 -14.07
C ILE A 227 -3.33 -5.72 -12.61
N ALA A 228 -2.30 -5.03 -12.15
CA ALA A 228 -2.22 -4.53 -10.77
C ALA A 228 -3.38 -3.56 -10.44
N LEU A 229 -3.68 -2.62 -11.34
CA LEU A 229 -4.78 -1.67 -11.17
C LEU A 229 -6.15 -2.35 -11.17
N SER A 230 -6.36 -3.32 -12.05
CA SER A 230 -7.61 -4.09 -12.10
C SER A 230 -7.82 -4.91 -10.82
N LEU A 231 -6.79 -5.59 -10.32
CA LEU A 231 -6.87 -6.33 -9.07
C LEU A 231 -7.15 -5.42 -7.88
N ALA A 232 -6.48 -4.27 -7.81
CA ALA A 232 -6.71 -3.27 -6.79
C ALA A 232 -8.14 -2.70 -6.84
N PHE A 233 -8.66 -2.45 -8.05
CA PHE A 233 -10.01 -1.95 -8.25
C PHE A 233 -11.06 -2.97 -7.82
N LEU A 234 -10.93 -4.22 -8.26
CA LEU A 234 -11.80 -5.31 -7.84
C LEU A 234 -11.76 -5.51 -6.33
N GLY A 235 -10.56 -5.44 -5.75
CA GLY A 235 -10.35 -5.51 -4.32
C GLY A 235 -11.05 -4.41 -3.52
N GLY A 236 -10.85 -3.16 -3.94
CA GLY A 236 -11.51 -2.00 -3.34
C GLY A 236 -13.02 -2.02 -3.52
N LEU A 237 -13.51 -2.42 -4.68
CA LEU A 237 -14.94 -2.59 -4.95
C LEU A 237 -15.55 -3.69 -4.08
N THR A 238 -14.84 -4.81 -3.90
CA THR A 238 -15.30 -5.91 -3.05
C THR A 238 -15.38 -5.47 -1.58
N ALA A 239 -14.36 -4.77 -1.08
CA ALA A 239 -14.38 -4.20 0.26
C ALA A 239 -15.56 -3.22 0.43
N LEU A 240 -15.76 -2.32 -0.54
CA LEU A 240 -16.87 -1.37 -0.51
C LEU A 240 -18.23 -2.08 -0.48
N VAL A 241 -18.47 -3.03 -1.38
CA VAL A 241 -19.74 -3.76 -1.47
C VAL A 241 -20.00 -4.57 -0.19
N ARG A 242 -18.99 -5.30 0.31
CA ARG A 242 -19.13 -6.05 1.57
C ARG A 242 -19.43 -5.15 2.75
N GLY A 243 -18.74 -4.02 2.87
CA GLY A 243 -18.99 -3.06 3.93
C GLY A 243 -20.38 -2.43 3.83
N VAL A 244 -20.86 -2.08 2.64
CA VAL A 244 -22.23 -1.55 2.45
C VAL A 244 -23.28 -2.59 2.82
N ILE A 245 -23.10 -3.85 2.39
CA ILE A 245 -24.01 -4.94 2.74
C ILE A 245 -24.03 -5.15 4.26
N GLY A 246 -22.86 -5.21 4.90
CA GLY A 246 -22.77 -5.39 6.36
C GLY A 246 -23.41 -4.26 7.16
N LEU A 247 -23.33 -3.02 6.67
CA LEU A 247 -24.04 -1.88 7.28
C LEU A 247 -25.55 -1.90 7.04
N ALA A 248 -26.03 -2.58 6.00
CA ALA A 248 -27.45 -2.62 5.62
C ALA A 248 -28.26 -3.69 6.36
N GLY A 249 -27.60 -4.67 7.01
CA GLY A 249 -28.23 -5.78 7.74
C GLY A 249 -28.12 -7.10 7.02
#